data_AF-A0A2V8F1I4-F1
#
_entry.id   AF-A0A2V8F1I4-F1
#
_cell.length_a   1.000
_cell.length_b   1.000
_cell.length_c   1.000
_cell.angle_alpha   90.00
_cell.angle_beta   90.00
_cell.angle_gamma   90.00
#
_symmetry.space_group_name_H-M   'P 1'
#
loop_
_entity.id
_entity.type
_entity.pdbx_description
1 polymer ?
#
loop_
_entity_poly.entity_id
_entity_poly.type
_entity_poly.pdbx_seq_one_letter_code
_entity_poly.pdbx_strand_id
1 'polypeptide(L)'
;MWRNWYFSIRNTGAAAGPPESVRGVRVSPLFFSMLGVDAALGRTFRSEESQPGRDRVVVLTHRVWARRFGADPSAIGRQLLIDSRPFTVIGVLPEDFQFYQPDLDLWMPLAEDAALRDRQNHSVMVIARLAPGVSLAQAQDELDAISRQLAAEHADTNTGWSARAAPLYPSREVRDVRPALVVLLVASGFVLLIACANAANLLLGRAVARQREIAIRAAIGASRWQLIRHTLTESLLLAAASGAAGVMVARLGIWTLIPLLPHAGTNVGMGTFGPMMPSLDLRVLAFSIAAAALTGVAFGVVPAVQTTRREFLRLSAAASARAGAGRALVCAELTLAIVLLVSASLLVKSFWRLQDVRPGFRADHLITMQLWLPKTKYPAPAQIRGYYERLLQRIERLPGVRGAGAVSFRPFLGMAMSTPIEVEGRAARPDDQVFAGYDVVTPGYLRLIGQPLVRGRDLADSDTEEAPGAVVINESMARQYWPNQDPVGKRLRPGFSPTDVPWAVDAPARWLIVVGVAAD
;
A
#
# COMPACT_ATOMS: atom_id res chain seq x y z
N MET A 1 17.47 -4.99 -10.74
CA MET A 1 16.33 -5.70 -11.36
C MET A 1 15.69 -6.62 -10.34
N TRP A 2 14.36 -6.79 -10.37
CA TRP A 2 13.67 -7.73 -9.50
C TRP A 2 12.38 -8.31 -10.12
N ARG A 3 12.01 -9.51 -9.68
CA ARG A 3 10.74 -10.20 -9.95
C ARG A 3 10.27 -10.88 -8.67
N ASN A 4 9.05 -10.63 -8.20
CA ASN A 4 8.49 -11.36 -7.07
C ASN A 4 7.60 -12.51 -7.53
N TRP A 5 7.54 -13.55 -6.70
CA TRP A 5 6.68 -14.69 -6.92
C TRP A 5 6.38 -15.39 -5.60
N TYR A 6 5.46 -16.35 -5.60
CA TYR A 6 5.19 -17.19 -4.44
C TYR A 6 5.84 -18.55 -4.61
N PHE A 7 6.45 -19.04 -3.53
CA PHE A 7 7.19 -20.29 -3.52
C PHE A 7 6.72 -21.18 -2.39
N SER A 8 6.78 -22.50 -2.60
CA SER A 8 6.60 -23.45 -1.51
C SER A 8 7.96 -23.74 -0.85
N ILE A 9 8.07 -23.53 0.45
CA ILE A 9 9.28 -23.86 1.21
C ILE A 9 9.09 -25.02 2.17
N ARG A 10 10.14 -25.84 2.31
CA ARG A 10 10.22 -26.94 3.27
C ARG A 10 11.66 -27.16 3.72
N ASN A 11 11.88 -27.38 5.02
CA ASN A 11 13.22 -27.74 5.52
C ASN A 11 13.59 -29.16 5.03
N THR A 12 14.89 -29.44 4.91
CA THR A 12 15.39 -30.79 4.64
C THR A 12 15.54 -31.60 5.95
N GLY A 13 15.31 -32.91 5.93
CA GLY A 13 15.52 -33.83 7.07
C GLY A 13 14.27 -34.26 7.85
N ALA A 14 14.46 -35.07 8.90
CA ALA A 14 13.39 -35.71 9.68
C ALA A 14 12.53 -34.73 10.52
N ALA A 15 13.04 -33.52 10.79
CA ALA A 15 12.31 -32.43 11.44
C ALA A 15 11.63 -31.46 10.43
N ALA A 16 11.42 -31.90 9.19
CA ALA A 16 10.79 -31.08 8.17
C ALA A 16 9.30 -30.86 8.50
N GLY A 17 9.00 -29.70 9.10
CA GLY A 17 7.63 -29.20 9.24
C GLY A 17 6.89 -29.12 7.90
N PRO A 18 5.57 -28.86 7.92
CA PRO A 18 4.76 -28.82 6.72
C PRO A 18 5.26 -27.78 5.71
N PRO A 19 5.04 -28.01 4.40
CA PRO A 19 5.34 -27.03 3.38
C PRO A 19 4.51 -25.76 3.63
N GLU A 20 5.12 -24.61 3.41
CA GLU A 20 4.47 -23.30 3.56
C GLU A 20 4.62 -22.51 2.26
N SER A 21 3.58 -21.77 1.90
CA SER A 21 3.64 -20.80 0.82
C SER A 21 4.22 -19.50 1.35
N VAL A 22 5.29 -19.04 0.73
CA VAL A 22 6.00 -17.81 1.09
C VAL A 22 6.18 -16.92 -0.12
N ARG A 23 6.32 -15.62 0.08
CA ARG A 23 6.56 -14.68 -1.02
C ARG A 23 8.06 -14.44 -1.17
N GLY A 24 8.61 -14.76 -2.32
CA GLY A 24 10.02 -14.57 -2.61
C GLY A 24 10.27 -13.53 -3.69
N VAL A 25 11.49 -12.97 -3.72
CA VAL A 25 11.94 -12.09 -4.79
C VAL A 25 13.20 -12.62 -5.43
N ARG A 26 13.22 -12.67 -6.76
CA ARG A 26 14.43 -12.84 -7.55
C ARG A 26 15.03 -11.49 -7.88
N VAL A 27 16.31 -11.29 -7.59
CA VAL A 27 17.01 -10.02 -7.84
C VAL A 27 18.34 -10.18 -8.53
N SER A 28 18.72 -9.16 -9.30
CA SER A 28 20.08 -9.05 -9.83
C SER A 28 21.11 -9.06 -8.68
N PRO A 29 22.31 -9.64 -8.85
CA PRO A 29 23.32 -9.67 -7.79
C PRO A 29 23.67 -8.30 -7.19
N LEU A 30 23.66 -7.24 -8.02
CA LEU A 30 23.93 -5.85 -7.60
C LEU A 30 22.81 -5.20 -6.79
N PHE A 31 21.69 -5.89 -6.54
CA PHE A 31 20.51 -5.28 -5.93
C PHE A 31 20.77 -4.79 -4.51
N PHE A 32 21.35 -5.64 -3.65
CA PHE A 32 21.60 -5.28 -2.26
C PHE A 32 22.68 -4.20 -2.11
N SER A 33 23.77 -4.31 -2.87
CA SER A 33 24.83 -3.29 -2.86
C SER A 33 24.36 -1.94 -3.40
N MET A 34 23.48 -1.93 -4.41
CA MET A 34 22.88 -0.69 -4.92
C MET A 34 22.00 0.00 -3.87
N LEU A 35 21.29 -0.78 -3.04
CA LEU A 35 20.50 -0.27 -1.92
C LEU A 35 21.34 0.05 -0.67
N GLY A 36 22.62 -0.35 -0.64
CA GLY A 36 23.49 -0.18 0.53
C GLY A 36 23.12 -1.10 1.69
N VAL A 37 22.65 -2.32 1.38
CA VAL A 37 22.21 -3.31 2.36
C VAL A 37 23.17 -4.49 2.39
N ASP A 38 23.73 -4.76 3.56
CA ASP A 38 24.55 -5.94 3.82
C ASP A 38 23.74 -7.01 4.58
N ALA A 39 24.17 -8.27 4.46
CA ALA A 39 23.56 -9.36 5.22
C ALA A 39 23.98 -9.25 6.70
N ALA A 40 23.02 -9.39 7.62
CA ALA A 40 23.30 -9.45 9.05
C ALA A 40 24.07 -10.72 9.45
N LEU A 41 23.83 -11.82 8.73
CA LEU A 41 24.58 -13.07 8.85
C LEU A 41 24.91 -13.60 7.45
N GLY A 42 26.11 -14.16 7.28
CA GLY A 42 26.54 -14.74 6.00
C GLY A 42 26.87 -13.68 4.95
N ARG A 43 26.29 -13.81 3.75
CA ARG A 43 26.52 -12.91 2.61
C ARG A 43 25.30 -12.75 1.73
N THR A 44 25.37 -11.76 0.83
CA THR A 44 24.43 -11.59 -0.29
C THR A 44 24.95 -12.28 -1.56
N PHE A 45 24.36 -11.96 -2.71
CA PHE A 45 24.63 -12.62 -3.99
C PHE A 45 25.91 -12.16 -4.66
N ARG A 46 26.60 -13.09 -5.34
CA ARG A 46 27.75 -12.84 -6.21
C ARG A 46 27.31 -12.74 -7.66
N SER A 47 28.10 -12.06 -8.49
CA SER A 47 27.81 -11.89 -9.92
C SER A 47 27.66 -13.23 -10.67
N GLU A 48 28.41 -14.26 -10.30
CA GLU A 48 28.33 -15.59 -10.93
C GLU A 48 26.99 -16.31 -10.65
N GLU A 49 26.27 -15.91 -9.60
CA GLU A 49 25.01 -16.52 -9.18
C GLU A 49 23.81 -16.02 -10.00
N SER A 50 24.01 -15.07 -10.94
CA SER A 50 23.03 -14.77 -11.99
C SER A 50 23.11 -15.72 -13.19
N GLN A 51 24.04 -16.68 -13.20
CA GLN A 51 24.12 -17.68 -14.25
C GLN A 51 23.19 -18.86 -13.95
N PRO A 52 22.41 -19.35 -14.94
CA PRO A 52 21.60 -20.55 -14.77
C PRO A 52 22.41 -21.72 -14.21
N GLY A 53 21.92 -22.35 -13.14
CA GLY A 53 22.57 -23.48 -12.48
C GLY A 53 23.48 -23.09 -11.31
N ARG A 54 23.89 -21.82 -11.22
CA ARG A 54 24.61 -21.25 -10.05
C ARG A 54 23.70 -20.41 -9.15
N ASP A 55 22.42 -20.29 -9.51
CA ASP A 55 21.39 -19.48 -8.86
C ASP A 55 20.68 -20.19 -7.69
N ARG A 56 21.14 -21.38 -7.28
CA ARG A 56 20.52 -22.21 -6.22
C ARG A 56 20.95 -21.80 -4.81
N VAL A 57 20.91 -20.50 -4.56
CA VAL A 57 21.22 -19.89 -3.26
C VAL A 57 20.07 -19.00 -2.82
N VAL A 58 19.88 -18.87 -1.52
CA VAL A 58 18.79 -18.07 -0.95
C VAL A 58 19.30 -17.22 0.21
N VAL A 59 18.82 -15.98 0.26
CA VAL A 59 18.99 -15.07 1.39
C VAL A 59 17.63 -14.96 2.08
N LEU A 60 17.59 -15.20 3.39
CA LEU A 60 16.36 -15.18 4.17
C LEU A 60 16.13 -13.82 4.83
N THR A 61 14.88 -13.45 5.05
CA THR A 61 14.57 -12.40 6.01
C THR A 61 14.77 -12.90 7.45
N HIS A 62 15.03 -11.97 8.37
CA HIS A 62 15.15 -12.28 9.80
C HIS A 62 13.93 -13.06 10.33
N ARG A 63 12.71 -12.70 9.91
CA ARG A 63 11.46 -13.38 10.28
C ARG A 63 11.45 -14.86 9.91
N VAL A 64 11.84 -15.21 8.69
CA VAL A 64 11.86 -16.61 8.23
C VAL A 64 12.95 -17.39 8.95
N TRP A 65 14.13 -16.80 9.09
CA TRP A 65 15.24 -17.40 9.82
C TRP A 65 14.87 -17.71 11.28
N ALA A 66 14.32 -16.73 12.02
CA ALA A 66 13.88 -16.91 13.39
C ALA A 66 12.81 -18.00 13.53
N ARG A 67 11.78 -17.97 12.67
CA ARG A 67 10.65 -18.91 12.73
C ARG A 67 11.00 -20.34 12.29
N ARG A 68 11.84 -20.51 11.26
CA ARG A 68 12.12 -21.84 10.67
C ARG A 68 13.41 -22.48 11.15
N PHE A 69 14.38 -21.67 11.57
CA PHE A 69 15.67 -22.11 12.04
C PHE A 69 15.90 -21.75 13.51
N GLY A 70 14.92 -21.19 14.21
CA GLY A 70 15.04 -20.87 15.64
C GLY A 70 16.08 -19.79 15.94
N ALA A 71 16.35 -18.91 14.97
CA ALA A 71 17.46 -17.94 15.02
C ALA A 71 18.84 -18.60 15.21
N ASP A 72 19.02 -19.82 14.70
CA ASP A 72 20.29 -20.56 14.72
C ASP A 72 21.26 -20.03 13.64
N PRO A 73 22.44 -19.47 13.99
CA PRO A 73 23.43 -19.01 13.02
C PRO A 73 23.95 -20.11 12.09
N SER A 74 23.87 -21.38 12.51
CA SER A 74 24.24 -22.53 11.68
C SER A 74 23.21 -22.85 10.59
N ALA A 75 22.20 -22.00 10.40
CA ALA A 75 21.33 -22.01 9.23
C ALA A 75 22.10 -21.70 7.93
N ILE A 76 23.17 -20.92 7.99
CA ILE A 76 24.03 -20.64 6.84
C ILE A 76 24.69 -21.95 6.38
N GLY A 77 24.58 -22.25 5.08
CA GLY A 77 25.05 -23.49 4.46
C GLY A 77 24.02 -24.63 4.46
N ARG A 78 22.92 -24.54 5.22
CA ARG A 78 21.86 -25.56 5.20
C ARG A 78 21.02 -25.47 3.92
N GLN A 79 20.41 -26.60 3.57
CA GLN A 79 19.49 -26.68 2.43
C GLN A 79 18.04 -26.41 2.84
N LEU A 80 17.41 -25.51 2.09
CA LEU A 80 15.98 -25.25 2.08
C LEU A 80 15.41 -25.75 0.75
N LEU A 81 14.34 -26.56 0.78
CA LEU A 81 13.63 -26.91 -0.44
C LEU A 81 12.71 -25.75 -0.81
N ILE A 82 12.90 -25.20 -2.01
CA ILE A 82 12.04 -24.18 -2.63
C ILE A 82 11.45 -24.79 -3.90
N ASP A 83 10.12 -24.94 -3.97
CA ASP A 83 9.40 -25.65 -5.04
C ASP A 83 9.97 -27.06 -5.31
N SER A 84 10.29 -27.77 -4.22
CA SER A 84 10.91 -29.11 -4.23
C SER A 84 12.33 -29.15 -4.83
N ARG A 85 12.99 -28.01 -5.01
CA ARG A 85 14.40 -27.92 -5.42
C ARG A 85 15.27 -27.48 -4.23
N PRO A 86 16.46 -28.06 -4.02
CA PRO A 86 17.34 -27.64 -2.95
C PRO A 86 18.01 -26.29 -3.27
N PHE A 87 17.91 -25.36 -2.32
CA PHE A 87 18.62 -24.09 -2.29
C PHE A 87 19.47 -24.01 -1.03
N THR A 88 20.69 -23.48 -1.15
CA THR A 88 21.57 -23.27 -0.01
C THR A 88 21.30 -21.90 0.62
N VAL A 89 21.04 -21.86 1.93
CA VAL A 89 20.93 -20.60 2.67
C VAL A 89 22.32 -19.96 2.78
N ILE A 90 22.51 -18.79 2.19
CA ILE A 90 23.82 -18.10 2.17
C ILE A 90 23.88 -16.85 3.04
N GLY A 91 22.73 -16.32 3.45
CA GLY A 91 22.67 -15.14 4.31
C GLY A 91 21.30 -14.88 4.92
N VAL A 92 21.29 -14.00 5.91
CA VAL A 92 20.09 -13.46 6.56
C VAL A 92 20.16 -11.94 6.53
N LEU A 93 19.07 -11.30 6.11
CA LEU A 93 18.97 -9.83 6.06
C LEU A 93 18.76 -9.24 7.47
N PRO A 94 19.13 -7.96 7.67
CA PRO A 94 18.82 -7.22 8.89
C PRO A 94 17.33 -7.28 9.25
N GLU A 95 17.03 -7.20 10.55
CA GLU A 95 15.65 -7.28 11.06
C GLU A 95 14.76 -6.14 10.57
N ASP A 96 15.35 -4.96 10.38
CA ASP A 96 14.69 -3.74 9.92
C ASP A 96 14.63 -3.62 8.39
N PHE A 97 15.25 -4.54 7.64
CA PHE A 97 15.21 -4.50 6.18
C PHE A 97 13.81 -4.81 5.66
N GLN A 98 13.25 -3.86 4.92
CA GLN A 98 11.98 -3.98 4.21
C GLN A 98 12.13 -3.44 2.80
N PHE A 99 11.45 -4.06 1.85
CA PHE A 99 11.51 -3.63 0.45
C PHE A 99 10.14 -3.73 -0.20
N TYR A 100 9.56 -2.59 -0.57
CA TYR A 100 8.20 -2.45 -1.10
C TYR A 100 7.16 -3.14 -0.22
N GLN A 101 7.05 -4.46 -0.33
CA GLN A 101 6.07 -5.32 0.30
C GLN A 101 6.61 -5.93 1.61
N PRO A 102 5.91 -5.79 2.75
CA PRO A 102 6.39 -6.27 4.04
C PRO A 102 6.33 -7.80 4.20
N ASP A 103 5.63 -8.51 3.30
CA ASP A 103 5.45 -9.95 3.33
C ASP A 103 6.51 -10.74 2.55
N LEU A 104 7.58 -10.09 2.07
CA LEU A 104 8.69 -10.77 1.42
C LEU A 104 9.47 -11.61 2.43
N ASP A 105 9.52 -12.91 2.19
CA ASP A 105 10.10 -13.91 3.08
C ASP A 105 11.55 -14.27 2.72
N LEU A 106 11.84 -14.34 1.42
CA LEU A 106 13.12 -14.82 0.90
C LEU A 106 13.54 -14.12 -0.40
N TRP A 107 14.84 -14.17 -0.66
CA TRP A 107 15.47 -13.55 -1.82
C TRP A 107 16.33 -14.59 -2.53
N MET A 108 16.28 -14.59 -3.86
CA MET A 108 17.05 -15.48 -4.73
C MET A 108 17.71 -14.68 -5.86
N PRO A 109 18.76 -15.20 -6.49
CA PRO A 109 19.30 -14.60 -7.71
C PRO A 109 18.28 -14.63 -8.85
N LEU A 110 18.24 -13.53 -9.61
CA LEU A 110 17.62 -13.48 -10.92
C LEU A 110 18.63 -14.03 -11.93
N ALA A 111 18.38 -15.25 -12.40
CA ALA A 111 19.22 -15.90 -13.40
C ALA A 111 18.92 -15.37 -14.80
N GLU A 112 19.96 -15.18 -15.61
CA GLU A 112 19.86 -14.83 -17.03
C GLU A 112 19.54 -16.07 -17.88
N ASP A 113 18.32 -16.57 -17.73
CA ASP A 113 17.79 -17.67 -18.53
C ASP A 113 17.30 -17.21 -19.93
N ALA A 114 16.92 -18.17 -20.77
CA ALA A 114 16.43 -17.89 -22.11
C ALA A 114 15.18 -16.98 -22.10
N ALA A 115 14.30 -17.16 -21.11
CA ALA A 115 13.12 -16.34 -20.95
C ALA A 115 13.47 -14.88 -20.61
N LEU A 116 14.48 -14.63 -19.78
CA LEU A 116 14.93 -13.26 -19.48
C LEU A 116 15.63 -12.59 -20.68
N ARG A 117 16.24 -13.37 -21.56
CA ARG A 117 16.91 -12.87 -22.79
C ARG A 117 15.95 -12.59 -23.94
N ASP A 118 14.71 -13.07 -23.85
CA ASP A 118 13.65 -12.74 -24.80
C ASP A 118 13.27 -11.26 -24.67
N ARG A 119 13.37 -10.51 -25.78
CA ARG A 119 13.06 -9.07 -25.84
C ARG A 119 11.58 -8.78 -25.60
N GLN A 120 10.70 -9.74 -25.86
CA GLN A 120 9.27 -9.62 -25.58
C GLN A 120 8.95 -9.75 -24.08
N ASN A 121 9.93 -10.17 -23.26
CA ASN A 121 9.71 -10.38 -21.85
C ASN A 121 9.90 -9.09 -21.03
N HIS A 122 8.79 -8.38 -20.79
CA HIS A 122 8.77 -7.15 -19.98
C HIS A 122 8.43 -7.38 -18.50
N SER A 123 8.61 -8.61 -17.97
CA SER A 123 8.18 -8.96 -16.61
C SER A 123 9.16 -8.58 -15.49
N VAL A 124 10.23 -7.82 -15.76
CA VAL A 124 11.21 -7.38 -14.76
C VAL A 124 10.94 -5.94 -14.33
N MET A 125 10.98 -5.69 -13.03
CA MET A 125 11.04 -4.33 -12.51
C MET A 125 12.49 -3.88 -12.34
N VAL A 126 12.79 -2.64 -12.75
CA VAL A 126 14.13 -2.05 -12.68
C VAL A 126 14.16 -0.95 -11.63
N ILE A 127 15.21 -0.95 -10.81
CA ILE A 127 15.56 0.15 -9.91
C ILE A 127 16.99 0.53 -10.24
N ALA A 128 17.23 1.83 -10.33
CA ALA A 128 18.52 2.39 -10.65
C ALA A 128 18.80 3.58 -9.73
N ARG A 129 20.08 3.91 -9.59
CA ARG A 129 20.56 5.12 -8.92
C ARG A 129 21.00 6.10 -10.01
N LEU A 130 20.44 7.30 -10.00
CA LEU A 130 20.91 8.37 -10.89
C LEU A 130 22.36 8.72 -10.58
N ALA A 131 23.13 9.04 -11.62
CA ALA A 131 24.48 9.53 -11.44
C ALA A 131 24.46 10.88 -10.68
N PRO A 132 25.53 11.22 -9.95
CA PRO A 132 25.60 12.49 -9.22
C PRO A 132 25.34 13.69 -10.15
N GLY A 133 24.40 14.56 -9.78
CA GLY A 133 24.06 15.77 -10.53
C GLY A 133 23.11 15.58 -11.72
N VAL A 134 22.67 14.35 -12.02
CA VAL A 134 21.72 14.09 -13.11
C VAL A 134 20.28 14.25 -12.62
N SER A 135 19.49 15.03 -13.35
CA SER A 135 18.07 15.20 -13.10
C SER A 135 17.24 14.03 -13.67
N LEU A 136 16.06 13.81 -13.10
CA LEU A 136 15.12 12.80 -13.61
C LEU A 136 14.72 13.05 -15.06
N ALA A 137 14.61 14.32 -15.47
CA ALA A 137 14.28 14.70 -16.84
C ALA A 137 15.38 14.28 -17.82
N GLN A 138 16.64 14.56 -17.49
CA GLN A 138 17.78 14.11 -18.31
C GLN A 138 17.85 12.59 -18.44
N ALA A 139 17.58 11.87 -17.35
CA ALA A 139 17.51 10.40 -17.39
C ALA A 139 16.35 9.90 -18.26
N GLN A 140 15.20 10.58 -18.25
CA GLN A 140 14.09 10.26 -19.15
C GLN A 140 14.45 10.50 -20.61
N ASP A 141 15.10 11.63 -20.93
CA ASP A 141 15.52 11.95 -22.30
C ASP A 141 16.49 10.89 -22.87
N GLU A 142 17.42 10.40 -22.04
CA GLU A 142 18.34 9.32 -22.40
C GLU A 142 17.60 7.99 -22.61
N LEU A 143 16.67 7.65 -21.73
CA LEU A 143 15.83 6.45 -21.88
C LEU A 143 14.96 6.52 -23.14
N ASP A 144 14.46 7.70 -23.51
CA ASP A 144 13.66 7.91 -24.72
C ASP A 144 14.53 7.80 -25.98
N ALA A 145 15.78 8.25 -25.93
CA ALA A 145 16.76 8.04 -27.00
C ALA A 145 17.07 6.54 -27.19
N ILE A 146 17.37 5.82 -26.10
CA ILE A 146 17.61 4.37 -26.13
C ILE A 146 16.37 3.62 -26.64
N SER A 147 15.17 3.98 -26.19
CA SER A 147 13.93 3.34 -26.63
C SER A 147 13.69 3.53 -28.13
N ARG A 148 13.95 4.73 -28.67
CA ARG A 148 13.87 4.98 -30.12
C ARG A 148 14.91 4.21 -30.92
N GLN A 149 16.15 4.12 -30.42
CA GLN A 149 17.18 3.31 -31.06
C GLN A 149 16.80 1.83 -31.09
N LEU A 150 16.35 1.28 -29.96
CA LEU A 150 15.90 -0.10 -29.88
C LEU A 150 14.70 -0.38 -30.79
N ALA A 151 13.75 0.56 -30.91
CA ALA A 151 12.64 0.43 -31.84
C ALA A 151 13.10 0.43 -33.31
N ALA A 152 14.16 1.16 -33.66
CA ALA A 152 14.74 1.16 -35.00
C ALA A 152 15.52 -0.13 -35.31
N GLU A 153 16.27 -0.66 -34.34
CA GLU A 153 17.08 -1.89 -34.50
C GLU A 153 16.24 -3.17 -34.40
N HIS A 154 15.16 -3.14 -33.61
CA HIS A 154 14.32 -4.29 -33.26
C HIS A 154 12.83 -3.93 -33.40
N ALA A 155 12.43 -3.54 -34.60
CA ALA A 155 11.08 -3.07 -34.88
C ALA A 155 9.97 -4.09 -34.53
N ASP A 156 10.28 -5.37 -34.55
CA ASP A 156 9.38 -6.49 -34.23
C ASP A 156 9.06 -6.61 -32.73
N THR A 157 9.96 -6.16 -31.85
CA THR A 157 9.84 -6.36 -30.39
C THR A 157 9.80 -5.07 -29.58
N ASN A 158 10.37 -3.97 -30.09
CA ASN A 158 10.53 -2.73 -29.33
C ASN A 158 9.66 -1.55 -29.83
N THR A 159 8.99 -1.68 -30.98
CA THR A 159 8.05 -0.63 -31.45
C THR A 159 6.88 -0.48 -30.47
N GLY A 160 6.56 0.75 -30.07
CA GLY A 160 5.48 1.06 -29.12
C GLY A 160 5.87 0.90 -27.64
N TRP A 161 7.07 0.42 -27.34
CA TRP A 161 7.58 0.27 -25.98
C TRP A 161 8.56 1.38 -25.61
N SER A 162 8.45 1.87 -24.37
CA SER A 162 9.37 2.86 -23.79
C SER A 162 9.57 2.63 -22.30
N ALA A 163 10.69 3.13 -21.78
CA ALA A 163 10.96 3.15 -20.34
C ALA A 163 10.53 4.49 -19.73
N ARG A 164 9.82 4.46 -18.61
CA ARG A 164 9.47 5.66 -17.84
C ARG A 164 10.24 5.69 -16.54
N ALA A 165 11.07 6.71 -16.35
CA ALA A 165 11.72 7.00 -15.09
C ALA A 165 10.74 7.64 -14.11
N ALA A 166 10.66 7.08 -12.92
CA ALA A 166 9.88 7.64 -11.82
C ALA A 166 10.70 7.56 -10.53
N PRO A 167 10.58 8.55 -9.63
CA PRO A 167 11.25 8.48 -8.35
C PRO A 167 10.69 7.31 -7.54
N LEU A 168 11.58 6.54 -6.92
CA LEU A 168 11.22 5.45 -6.01
C LEU A 168 10.39 5.98 -4.82
N TYR A 169 10.70 7.20 -4.37
CA TYR A 169 9.96 7.91 -3.34
C TYR A 169 9.77 9.40 -3.70
N PRO A 170 8.57 9.98 -3.53
CA PRO A 170 7.32 9.30 -3.16
C PRO A 170 6.79 8.46 -4.33
N SER A 171 6.51 7.18 -4.08
CA SER A 171 5.93 6.29 -5.09
C SER A 171 4.52 6.74 -5.48
N ARG A 172 3.95 6.14 -6.53
CA ARG A 172 2.56 6.40 -6.93
C ARG A 172 1.60 6.16 -5.77
N GLU A 173 1.79 5.09 -5.00
CA GLU A 173 0.95 4.78 -3.84
C GLU A 173 1.09 5.84 -2.73
N VAL A 174 2.29 6.41 -2.54
CA VAL A 174 2.49 7.52 -1.58
C VAL A 174 1.74 8.79 -2.01
N ARG A 175 1.66 9.06 -3.32
CA ARG A 175 0.87 10.19 -3.84
C ARG A 175 -0.63 10.00 -3.63
N ASP A 176 -1.12 8.77 -3.68
CA ASP A 176 -2.54 8.46 -3.53
C ASP A 176 -3.02 8.61 -2.07
N VAL A 177 -2.15 8.36 -1.08
CA VAL A 177 -2.49 8.48 0.36
C VAL A 177 -2.19 9.88 0.93
N ARG A 178 -1.31 10.66 0.28
CA ARG A 178 -0.94 12.01 0.73
C ARG A 178 -2.15 12.93 1.02
N PRO A 179 -3.20 13.00 0.17
CA PRO A 179 -4.36 13.83 0.47
C PRO A 179 -5.03 13.47 1.79
N ALA A 180 -5.18 12.17 2.09
CA ALA A 180 -5.76 11.71 3.35
C ALA A 180 -4.90 12.10 4.56
N LEU A 181 -3.57 11.97 4.44
CA LEU A 181 -2.64 12.40 5.50
C LEU A 181 -2.66 13.92 5.71
N VAL A 182 -2.79 14.71 4.63
CA VAL A 182 -2.94 16.17 4.71
C VAL A 182 -4.24 16.54 5.40
N VAL A 183 -5.35 15.88 5.07
CA VAL A 183 -6.64 16.09 5.75
C VAL A 183 -6.51 15.79 7.24
N LEU A 184 -5.85 14.68 7.62
CA LEU A 184 -5.61 14.33 9.02
C LEU A 184 -4.74 15.36 9.75
N LEU A 185 -3.70 15.88 9.08
CA LEU A 185 -2.83 16.93 9.61
C LEU A 185 -3.60 18.24 9.83
N VAL A 186 -4.40 18.68 8.86
CA VAL A 186 -5.23 19.88 8.97
C VAL A 186 -6.26 19.73 10.09
N ALA A 187 -6.92 18.58 10.17
CA ALA A 187 -7.88 18.29 11.24
C ALA A 187 -7.21 18.34 12.63
N SER A 188 -6.04 17.71 12.77
CA SER A 188 -5.23 17.76 14.00
C SER A 188 -4.83 19.20 14.36
N GLY A 189 -4.50 20.02 13.36
CA GLY A 189 -4.22 21.44 13.52
C GLY A 189 -5.43 22.22 14.05
N PHE A 190 -6.64 21.98 13.54
CA PHE A 190 -7.85 22.61 14.07
C PHE A 190 -8.13 22.19 15.51
N VAL A 191 -7.96 20.91 15.86
CA VAL A 191 -8.11 20.44 17.25
C VAL A 191 -7.12 21.16 18.17
N LEU A 192 -5.86 21.31 17.75
CA LEU A 192 -4.85 22.07 18.50
C LEU A 192 -5.28 23.54 18.67
N LEU A 193 -5.77 24.19 17.63
CA LEU A 193 -6.23 25.59 17.69
C LEU A 193 -7.43 25.76 18.63
N ILE A 194 -8.39 24.85 18.61
CA ILE A 194 -9.54 24.83 19.54
C ILE A 194 -9.03 24.63 20.97
N ALA A 195 -8.09 23.72 21.20
CA ALA A 195 -7.49 23.52 22.52
C ALA A 195 -6.77 24.78 23.03
N CYS A 196 -6.02 25.47 22.15
CA CYS A 196 -5.37 26.73 22.46
C CYS A 196 -6.39 27.85 22.74
N ALA A 197 -7.46 27.96 21.96
CA ALA A 197 -8.53 28.93 22.18
C ALA A 197 -9.23 28.70 23.53
N ASN A 198 -9.51 27.44 23.88
CA ASN A 198 -10.05 27.06 25.19
C ASN A 198 -9.11 27.43 26.34
N ALA A 199 -7.83 27.10 26.20
CA ALA A 199 -6.82 27.46 27.19
C ALA A 199 -6.74 28.99 27.38
N ALA A 200 -6.76 29.75 26.27
CA ALA A 200 -6.78 31.21 26.29
C ALA A 200 -8.02 31.75 27.01
N ASN A 201 -9.22 31.23 26.69
CA ASN A 201 -10.48 31.63 27.33
C ASN A 201 -10.46 31.37 28.84
N LEU A 202 -10.00 30.19 29.27
CA LEU A 202 -9.87 29.85 30.69
C LEU A 202 -8.86 30.73 31.43
N LEU A 203 -7.70 31.00 30.81
CA LEU A 203 -6.66 31.85 31.40
C LEU A 203 -7.12 33.31 31.51
N LEU A 204 -7.81 33.83 30.49
CA LEU A 204 -8.43 35.16 30.52
C LEU A 204 -9.49 35.25 31.62
N GLY A 205 -10.35 34.23 31.75
CA GLY A 205 -11.35 34.15 32.82
C GLY A 205 -10.73 34.13 34.22
N ARG A 206 -9.68 33.31 34.42
CA ARG A 206 -8.93 33.25 35.68
C ARG A 206 -8.21 34.57 35.99
N ALA A 207 -7.65 35.24 34.98
CA ALA A 207 -7.00 36.53 35.17
C ALA A 207 -7.97 37.59 35.69
N VAL A 208 -9.22 37.60 35.20
CA VAL A 208 -10.27 38.50 35.71
C VAL A 208 -10.66 38.15 37.14
N ALA A 209 -10.89 36.86 37.45
CA ALA A 209 -11.22 36.43 38.82
C ALA A 209 -10.11 36.77 39.84
N ARG A 210 -8.85 36.73 39.42
CA ARG A 210 -7.68 37.03 40.26
C ARG A 210 -7.30 38.51 40.33
N GLN A 211 -7.99 39.41 39.61
CA GLN A 211 -7.68 40.84 39.64
C GLN A 211 -7.72 41.42 41.05
N ARG A 212 -8.71 41.02 41.87
CA ARG A 212 -8.89 41.55 43.24
C ARG A 212 -7.76 41.09 44.17
N GLU A 213 -7.33 39.84 44.05
CA GLU A 213 -6.20 39.27 44.79
C GLU A 213 -4.87 39.95 44.43
N ILE A 214 -4.62 40.12 43.13
CA ILE A 214 -3.40 40.79 42.63
C ILE A 214 -3.37 42.25 43.05
N ALA A 215 -4.50 42.95 43.03
CA ALA A 215 -4.63 44.33 43.49
C ALA A 215 -4.37 44.46 45.00
N ILE A 216 -4.92 43.54 45.81
CA ILE A 216 -4.65 43.52 47.26
C ILE A 216 -3.16 43.29 47.51
N ARG A 217 -2.54 42.26 46.91
CA ARG A 217 -1.10 41.95 47.08
C ARG A 217 -0.20 43.11 46.63
N ALA A 218 -0.55 43.80 45.55
CA ALA A 218 0.16 45.00 45.12
C ALA A 218 0.03 46.15 46.14
N ALA A 219 -1.14 46.32 46.77
CA ALA A 219 -1.35 47.33 47.81
C ALA A 219 -0.56 47.05 49.10
N ILE A 220 -0.27 45.79 49.42
CA ILE A 220 0.60 45.40 50.55
C ILE A 220 2.11 45.43 50.21
N GLY A 221 2.48 45.92 49.02
CA GLY A 221 3.89 46.15 48.65
C GLY A 221 4.57 45.02 47.87
N ALA A 222 3.84 44.02 47.36
CA ALA A 222 4.44 42.97 46.53
C ALA A 222 5.03 43.57 45.22
N SER A 223 6.27 43.20 44.89
CA SER A 223 6.92 43.68 43.67
C SER A 223 6.30 43.06 42.42
N ARG A 224 6.33 43.79 41.30
CA ARG A 224 5.81 43.30 40.01
C ARG A 224 6.41 41.96 39.60
N TRP A 225 7.70 41.76 39.90
CA TRP A 225 8.39 40.50 39.61
C TRP A 225 7.91 39.34 40.48
N GLN A 226 7.57 39.58 41.75
CA GLN A 226 7.03 38.54 42.63
C GLN A 226 5.66 38.04 42.14
N LEU A 227 4.79 38.96 41.67
CA LEU A 227 3.47 38.63 41.12
C LEU A 227 3.58 37.87 39.78
N ILE A 228 4.47 38.33 38.88
CA ILE A 228 4.74 37.67 37.60
C ILE A 228 5.33 36.27 37.82
N ARG A 229 6.33 36.13 38.70
CA ARG A 229 6.99 34.86 39.00
C ARG A 229 5.99 33.83 39.55
N HIS A 230 5.13 34.24 40.48
CA HIS A 230 4.12 33.34 41.06
C HIS A 230 3.16 32.78 39.99
N THR A 231 2.66 33.65 39.12
CA THR A 231 1.72 33.27 38.05
C THR A 231 2.40 32.40 36.99
N LEU A 232 3.66 32.69 36.67
CA LEU A 232 4.48 31.87 35.75
C LEU A 232 4.75 30.48 36.33
N THR A 233 5.13 30.38 37.61
CA THR A 233 5.41 29.08 38.24
C THR A 233 4.18 28.18 38.27
N GLU A 234 3.00 28.74 38.57
CA GLU A 234 1.75 27.97 38.59
C GLU A 234 1.34 27.52 37.18
N SER A 235 1.47 28.41 36.20
CA SER A 235 1.17 28.10 34.79
C SER A 235 2.12 27.05 34.22
N LEU A 236 3.40 27.12 34.58
CA LEU A 236 4.42 26.17 34.11
C LEU A 236 4.23 24.78 34.72
N LEU A 237 3.88 24.70 36.02
CA LEU A 237 3.57 23.42 36.68
C LEU A 237 2.34 22.76 36.07
N LEU A 238 1.27 23.53 35.83
CA LEU A 238 0.06 23.03 35.17
C LEU A 238 0.34 22.59 33.73
N ALA A 239 1.15 23.35 32.98
CA ALA A 239 1.54 22.99 31.62
C ALA A 239 2.38 21.70 31.59
N ALA A 240 3.32 21.53 32.52
CA ALA A 240 4.13 20.32 32.63
C ALA A 240 3.26 19.09 32.97
N ALA A 241 2.36 19.20 33.94
CA ALA A 241 1.45 18.13 34.31
C ALA A 241 0.50 17.75 33.16
N SER A 242 -0.06 18.74 32.47
CA SER A 242 -0.95 18.53 31.31
C SER A 242 -0.19 17.92 30.13
N GLY A 243 1.05 18.34 29.89
CA GLY A 243 1.92 17.78 28.86
C GLY A 243 2.25 16.31 29.13
N ALA A 244 2.63 15.98 30.36
CA ALA A 244 2.88 14.60 30.77
C ALA A 244 1.64 13.71 30.62
N ALA A 245 0.48 14.19 31.08
CA ALA A 245 -0.80 13.49 30.91
C ALA A 245 -1.15 13.30 29.43
N GLY A 246 -0.98 14.33 28.60
CA GLY A 246 -1.22 14.26 27.16
C GLY A 246 -0.33 13.25 26.45
N VAL A 247 0.97 13.21 26.77
CA VAL A 247 1.90 12.20 26.23
C VAL A 247 1.48 10.80 26.67
N MET A 248 1.06 10.62 27.93
CA MET A 248 0.61 9.33 28.42
C MET A 248 -0.68 8.86 27.71
N VAL A 249 -1.65 9.74 27.51
CA VAL A 249 -2.87 9.43 26.74
C VAL A 249 -2.53 9.07 25.30
N ALA A 250 -1.63 9.81 24.64
CA ALA A 250 -1.21 9.51 23.28
C ALA A 250 -0.49 8.15 23.19
N ARG A 251 0.40 7.85 24.15
CA ARG A 251 1.10 6.56 24.25
C ARG A 251 0.11 5.40 24.45
N LEU A 252 -0.86 5.57 25.35
CA LEU A 252 -1.88 4.57 25.63
C LEU A 252 -2.77 4.35 24.40
N GLY A 253 -3.21 5.41 23.75
CA GLY A 253 -4.02 5.34 22.53
C GLY A 253 -3.31 4.60 21.39
N ILE A 254 -2.02 4.87 21.17
CA ILE A 254 -1.18 4.12 20.22
C ILE A 254 -1.16 2.63 20.61
N TRP A 255 -0.93 2.31 21.87
CA TRP A 255 -0.84 0.94 22.34
C TRP A 255 -2.17 0.17 22.28
N THR A 256 -3.32 0.82 22.51
CA THR A 256 -4.64 0.17 22.52
C THR A 256 -5.36 0.18 21.19
N LEU A 257 -5.25 1.26 20.40
CA LEU A 257 -6.00 1.42 19.16
C LEU A 257 -5.33 0.77 17.96
N ILE A 258 -3.99 0.76 17.89
CA ILE A 258 -3.28 0.12 16.77
C ILE A 258 -3.58 -1.37 16.66
N PRO A 259 -3.59 -2.17 17.75
CA PRO A 259 -3.95 -3.58 17.68
C PRO A 259 -5.40 -3.85 17.22
N LEU A 260 -6.30 -2.86 17.39
CA LEU A 260 -7.70 -2.95 16.98
C LEU A 260 -7.91 -2.62 15.50
N LEU A 261 -6.95 -1.95 14.86
CA LEU A 261 -7.00 -1.79 13.41
C LEU A 261 -6.97 -3.20 12.80
N PRO A 262 -7.93 -3.54 11.93
CA PRO A 262 -7.86 -4.80 11.21
C PRO A 262 -6.47 -4.84 10.59
N HIS A 263 -5.72 -5.92 10.86
CA HIS A 263 -4.43 -6.11 10.21
C HIS A 263 -4.75 -6.08 8.71
N ALA A 264 -4.52 -4.94 8.07
CA ALA A 264 -4.60 -4.78 6.62
C ALA A 264 -3.49 -5.59 5.93
N GLY A 265 -2.84 -6.50 6.66
CA GLY A 265 -2.72 -7.91 6.27
C GLY A 265 -3.22 -8.20 4.87
N THR A 266 -2.30 -8.03 3.94
CA THR A 266 -2.17 -8.75 2.68
C THR A 266 -2.84 -8.23 1.40
N ASN A 267 -3.91 -7.40 1.38
CA ASN A 267 -4.62 -7.19 0.09
C ASN A 267 -5.16 -5.79 -0.25
N VAL A 268 -5.02 -4.77 0.60
CA VAL A 268 -5.34 -3.38 0.17
C VAL A 268 -4.02 -2.71 -0.16
N GLY A 269 -3.91 -2.00 -1.29
CA GLY A 269 -2.69 -1.43 -1.89
C GLY A 269 -1.83 -0.48 -1.03
N MET A 270 -1.98 -0.48 0.28
CA MET A 270 -1.05 0.04 1.28
C MET A 270 0.17 -0.88 1.53
N GLY A 271 0.40 -1.87 0.67
CA GLY A 271 1.56 -2.76 0.79
C GLY A 271 2.91 -2.07 0.62
N THR A 272 2.98 -0.83 0.13
CA THR A 272 4.24 -0.05 -0.05
C THR A 272 4.69 0.68 1.22
N PHE A 273 3.79 0.84 2.19
CA PHE A 273 4.16 1.29 3.50
C PHE A 273 4.45 0.03 4.30
N GLY A 274 5.62 -0.06 4.94
CA GLY A 274 5.86 -1.08 5.96
C GLY A 274 4.79 -1.01 7.06
N PRO A 275 4.96 -1.68 8.20
CA PRO A 275 4.20 -1.31 9.38
C PRO A 275 4.54 0.15 9.72
N MET A 276 3.80 1.12 9.16
CA MET A 276 3.64 2.44 9.72
C MET A 276 3.03 2.15 11.08
N MET A 277 3.89 1.96 12.08
CA MET A 277 3.47 2.03 13.45
C MET A 277 3.43 3.52 13.76
N PRO A 278 2.25 4.15 13.92
CA PRO A 278 2.18 5.51 14.43
C PRO A 278 3.09 5.65 15.64
N SER A 279 4.14 6.45 15.48
CA SER A 279 5.10 6.73 16.55
C SER A 279 4.91 8.16 17.05
N LEU A 280 5.30 8.39 18.31
CA LEU A 280 5.39 9.74 18.82
C LEU A 280 6.58 10.46 18.17
N ASP A 281 6.28 11.35 17.23
CA ASP A 281 7.30 12.21 16.62
C ASP A 281 7.67 13.33 17.60
N LEU A 282 8.96 13.42 17.93
CA LEU A 282 9.48 14.39 18.90
C LEU A 282 9.34 15.84 18.40
N ARG A 283 9.40 16.08 17.08
CA ARG A 283 9.25 17.41 16.48
C ARG A 283 7.81 17.89 16.61
N VAL A 284 6.85 16.99 16.34
CA VAL A 284 5.42 17.30 16.52
C VAL A 284 5.12 17.55 17.99
N LEU A 285 5.64 16.71 18.89
CA LEU A 285 5.47 16.90 20.33
C LEU A 285 6.06 18.24 20.82
N ALA A 286 7.29 18.56 20.39
CA ALA A 286 7.94 19.83 20.72
C ALA A 286 7.14 21.03 20.18
N PHE A 287 6.64 20.94 18.95
CA PHE A 287 5.77 21.97 18.36
C PHE A 287 4.48 22.15 19.16
N SER A 288 3.79 21.07 19.52
CA SER A 288 2.55 21.14 20.32
C SER A 288 2.79 21.74 21.70
N ILE A 289 3.89 21.36 22.38
CA ILE A 289 4.29 21.93 23.66
C ILE A 289 4.59 23.43 23.51
N ALA A 290 5.35 23.82 22.48
CA ALA A 290 5.67 25.21 22.21
C ALA A 290 4.42 26.05 21.92
N ALA A 291 3.49 25.54 21.11
CA ALA A 291 2.22 26.21 20.81
C ALA A 291 1.37 26.39 22.07
N ALA A 292 1.27 25.36 22.93
CA ALA A 292 0.56 25.45 24.20
C ALA A 292 1.22 26.44 25.17
N ALA A 293 2.55 26.42 25.28
CA ALA A 293 3.31 27.34 26.12
C ALA A 293 3.17 28.80 25.65
N LEU A 294 3.29 29.05 24.34
CA LEU A 294 3.07 30.37 23.74
C LEU A 294 1.66 30.88 24.02
N THR A 295 0.65 30.02 23.86
CA THR A 295 -0.75 30.35 24.22
C THR A 295 -0.87 30.71 25.70
N GLY A 296 -0.28 29.92 26.59
CA GLY A 296 -0.30 30.16 28.03
C GLY A 296 0.37 31.49 28.43
N VAL A 297 1.52 31.81 27.84
CA VAL A 297 2.23 33.07 28.09
C VAL A 297 1.46 34.26 27.51
N ALA A 298 1.02 34.18 26.26
CA ALA A 298 0.34 35.27 25.57
C ALA A 298 -0.98 35.64 26.26
N PHE A 299 -1.77 34.67 26.71
CA PHE A 299 -3.08 34.93 27.32
C PHE A 299 -3.06 34.94 28.86
N GLY A 300 -2.04 34.38 29.50
CA GLY A 300 -1.88 34.40 30.97
C GLY A 300 -1.06 35.57 31.51
N VAL A 301 0.01 35.98 30.81
CA VAL A 301 0.96 37.00 31.31
C VAL A 301 0.60 38.41 30.82
N VAL A 302 0.17 38.54 29.57
CA VAL A 302 -0.18 39.85 28.97
C VAL A 302 -1.27 40.59 29.78
N PRO A 303 -2.36 39.95 30.25
CA PRO A 303 -3.34 40.65 31.08
C PRO A 303 -2.76 41.13 32.41
N ALA A 304 -1.90 40.34 33.06
CA ALA A 304 -1.28 40.66 34.34
C ALA A 304 -0.33 41.88 34.27
N VAL A 305 0.38 42.01 33.14
CA VAL A 305 1.26 43.16 32.84
C VAL A 305 0.43 44.41 32.47
N GLN A 306 -0.69 44.24 31.76
CA GLN A 306 -1.57 45.36 31.43
C GLN A 306 -2.31 45.92 32.65
N THR A 307 -2.70 45.08 33.62
CA THR A 307 -3.33 45.52 34.88
C THR A 307 -2.39 46.30 35.80
N THR A 308 -1.07 46.13 35.66
CA THR A 308 -0.07 46.88 36.43
C THR A 308 0.31 48.23 35.80
N ARG A 309 -0.16 48.55 34.58
CA ARG A 309 0.22 49.74 33.80
C ARG A 309 -0.80 50.90 33.78
N ARG A 310 -2.01 50.78 34.32
CA ARG A 310 -3.02 51.87 34.25
C ARG A 310 -3.72 52.13 35.58
N GLU A 311 -3.86 53.42 35.90
CA GLU A 311 -4.70 53.96 36.96
C GLU A 311 -6.12 53.37 36.92
N PHE A 312 -6.70 53.19 38.10
CA PHE A 312 -7.98 52.55 38.40
C PHE A 312 -9.23 53.18 37.74
N LEU A 313 -9.12 54.11 36.78
CA LEU A 313 -10.22 54.99 36.33
C LEU A 313 -10.69 54.84 34.87
N ARG A 314 -10.27 53.81 34.12
CA ARG A 314 -10.82 53.51 32.76
C ARG A 314 -11.35 52.09 32.59
N LEU A 315 -12.09 51.62 33.60
CA LEU A 315 -12.60 50.25 33.69
C LEU A 315 -13.68 49.89 32.63
N SER A 316 -14.50 50.83 32.13
CA SER A 316 -15.63 50.46 31.26
C SER A 316 -15.25 50.15 29.79
N ALA A 317 -14.44 51.00 29.14
CA ALA A 317 -14.08 50.83 27.73
C ALA A 317 -13.11 49.66 27.50
N ALA A 318 -12.16 49.44 28.42
CA ALA A 318 -11.21 48.33 28.34
C ALA A 318 -11.86 46.98 28.69
N ALA A 319 -12.87 46.96 29.58
CA ALA A 319 -13.67 45.77 29.84
C ALA A 319 -14.53 45.39 28.62
N SER A 320 -15.11 46.37 27.93
CA SER A 320 -15.91 46.14 26.71
C SER A 320 -15.06 45.58 25.55
N ALA A 321 -13.88 46.14 25.27
CA ALA A 321 -12.97 45.61 24.25
C ALA A 321 -12.46 44.19 24.58
N ARG A 322 -12.21 43.90 25.86
CA ARG A 322 -11.77 42.56 26.33
C ARG A 322 -12.90 41.53 26.30
N ALA A 323 -14.14 41.94 26.58
CA ALA A 323 -15.34 41.12 26.37
C ALA A 323 -15.59 40.84 24.87
N GLY A 324 -15.30 41.80 23.99
CA GLY A 324 -15.36 41.64 22.53
C GLY A 324 -14.35 40.61 22.00
N ALA A 325 -13.09 40.67 22.46
CA ALA A 325 -12.06 39.71 22.07
C ALA A 325 -12.37 38.27 22.55
N GLY A 326 -12.89 38.11 23.78
CA GLY A 326 -13.33 36.81 24.29
C GLY A 326 -14.52 36.24 23.50
N ARG A 327 -15.51 37.07 23.17
CA ARG A 327 -16.64 36.66 22.30
C ARG A 327 -16.17 36.27 20.90
N ALA A 328 -15.21 36.99 20.31
CA ALA A 328 -14.63 36.64 19.03
C ALA A 328 -13.88 35.30 19.08
N LEU A 329 -13.14 35.03 20.16
CA LEU A 329 -12.48 33.75 20.39
C LEU A 329 -13.49 32.59 20.48
N VAL A 330 -14.56 32.77 21.25
CA VAL A 330 -15.64 31.77 21.37
C VAL A 330 -16.35 31.54 20.03
N CYS A 331 -16.64 32.61 19.27
CA CYS A 331 -17.21 32.47 17.93
C CYS A 331 -16.26 31.73 16.97
N ALA A 332 -14.95 32.04 17.00
CA ALA A 332 -13.96 31.38 16.18
C ALA A 332 -13.81 29.89 16.55
N GLU A 333 -13.82 29.58 17.84
CA GLU A 333 -13.80 28.21 18.36
C GLU A 333 -15.03 27.43 17.92
N LEU A 334 -16.23 27.99 18.09
CA LEU A 334 -17.48 27.36 17.67
C LEU A 334 -17.50 27.15 16.15
N THR A 335 -17.00 28.12 15.38
CA THR A 335 -16.87 28.00 13.91
C THR A 335 -15.93 26.85 13.55
N LEU A 336 -14.74 26.78 14.15
CA LEU A 336 -13.77 25.70 13.92
C LEU A 336 -14.33 24.33 14.31
N ALA A 337 -15.06 24.25 15.43
CA ALA A 337 -15.71 23.04 15.90
C ALA A 337 -16.79 22.57 14.91
N ILE A 338 -17.62 23.48 14.40
CA ILE A 338 -18.63 23.17 13.38
C ILE A 338 -17.95 22.70 12.08
N VAL A 339 -16.89 23.37 11.62
CA VAL A 339 -16.14 22.97 10.42
C VAL A 339 -15.60 21.55 10.59
N LEU A 340 -14.93 21.25 11.71
CA LEU A 340 -14.43 19.90 12.01
C LEU A 340 -15.56 18.86 12.05
N LEU A 341 -16.68 19.17 12.70
CA LEU A 341 -17.82 18.26 12.80
C LEU A 341 -18.42 17.94 11.44
N VAL A 342 -18.61 18.96 10.59
CA VAL A 342 -19.12 18.80 9.23
C VAL A 342 -18.14 18.00 8.37
N SER A 343 -16.85 18.33 8.40
CA SER A 343 -15.82 17.59 7.66
C SER A 343 -15.73 16.14 8.10
N ALA A 344 -15.71 15.86 9.41
CA ALA A 344 -15.70 14.51 9.94
C ALA A 344 -16.96 13.71 9.54
N SER A 345 -18.14 14.34 9.62
CA SER A 345 -19.41 13.71 9.21
C SER A 345 -19.43 13.39 7.72
N LEU A 346 -18.89 14.27 6.87
CA LEU A 346 -18.74 14.01 5.44
C LEU A 346 -17.74 12.90 5.15
N LEU A 347 -16.64 12.80 5.90
CA LEU A 347 -15.68 11.70 5.77
C LEU A 347 -16.31 10.36 6.17
N VAL A 348 -17.04 10.31 7.29
CA VAL A 348 -17.78 9.11 7.71
C VAL A 348 -18.82 8.74 6.65
N LYS A 349 -19.58 9.70 6.13
CA LYS A 349 -20.55 9.48 5.05
C LYS A 349 -19.87 8.98 3.76
N SER A 350 -18.71 9.52 3.41
CA SER A 350 -17.92 9.09 2.26
C SER A 350 -17.43 7.66 2.45
N PHE A 351 -16.94 7.32 3.64
CA PHE A 351 -16.52 5.97 4.00
C PHE A 351 -17.69 4.98 3.97
N TRP A 352 -18.85 5.34 4.52
CA TRP A 352 -20.06 4.52 4.43
C TRP A 352 -20.48 4.29 2.98
N ARG A 353 -20.48 5.34 2.15
CA ARG A 353 -20.75 5.20 0.72
C ARG A 353 -19.74 4.31 0.02
N LEU A 354 -18.47 4.38 0.40
CA LEU A 354 -17.41 3.53 -0.14
C LEU A 354 -17.62 2.05 0.25
N GLN A 355 -18.10 1.78 1.46
CA GLN A 355 -18.47 0.44 1.90
C GLN A 355 -19.68 -0.12 1.14
N ASP A 356 -20.59 0.75 0.68
CA ASP A 356 -21.76 0.36 -0.12
C ASP A 356 -21.45 0.22 -1.62
N VAL A 357 -20.24 0.59 -2.09
CA VAL A 357 -19.86 0.39 -3.49
C VAL A 357 -19.82 -1.12 -3.76
N ARG A 358 -20.80 -1.59 -4.52
CA ARG A 358 -20.87 -2.99 -4.95
C ARG A 358 -19.76 -3.23 -5.97
N PRO A 359 -18.84 -4.17 -5.72
CA PRO A 359 -17.67 -4.37 -6.56
C PRO A 359 -17.95 -5.18 -7.84
N GLY A 360 -19.21 -5.28 -8.28
CA GLY A 360 -19.63 -6.13 -9.40
C GLY A 360 -19.77 -7.63 -9.07
N PHE A 361 -19.37 -8.06 -7.88
CA PHE A 361 -19.48 -9.44 -7.38
C PHE A 361 -19.88 -9.50 -5.90
N ARG A 362 -20.26 -10.68 -5.42
CA ARG A 362 -20.61 -10.96 -4.02
C ARG A 362 -19.39 -11.45 -3.27
N ALA A 363 -18.95 -10.69 -2.26
CA ALA A 363 -17.83 -11.07 -1.40
C ALA A 363 -18.27 -11.88 -0.16
N ASP A 364 -19.58 -11.93 0.13
CA ASP A 364 -20.11 -12.66 1.27
C ASP A 364 -20.05 -14.19 1.04
N HIS A 365 -19.80 -14.95 2.11
CA HIS A 365 -19.74 -16.42 2.10
C HIS A 365 -18.72 -17.03 1.13
N LEU A 366 -17.70 -16.26 0.71
CA LEU A 366 -16.59 -16.75 -0.08
C LEU A 366 -15.36 -17.04 0.79
N ILE A 367 -14.81 -18.24 0.66
CA ILE A 367 -13.51 -18.61 1.20
C ILE A 367 -12.54 -18.67 0.03
N THR A 368 -11.42 -17.96 0.14
CA THR A 368 -10.37 -17.96 -0.89
C THR A 368 -9.15 -18.70 -0.40
N MET A 369 -8.50 -19.43 -1.31
CA MET A 369 -7.23 -20.09 -1.07
C MET A 369 -6.35 -19.85 -2.27
N GLN A 370 -5.08 -19.56 -2.02
CA GLN A 370 -4.10 -19.37 -3.08
C GLN A 370 -3.23 -20.62 -3.17
N LEU A 371 -3.12 -21.18 -4.38
CA LEU A 371 -2.36 -22.38 -4.63
C LEU A 371 -1.40 -22.16 -5.79
N TRP A 372 -0.15 -22.57 -5.59
CA TRP A 372 0.89 -22.54 -6.59
C TRP A 372 1.37 -23.96 -6.86
N LEU A 373 1.24 -24.41 -8.10
CA LEU A 373 1.70 -25.75 -8.50
C LEU A 373 3.15 -25.67 -8.99
N PRO A 374 4.08 -26.40 -8.35
CA PRO A 374 5.48 -26.37 -8.76
C PRO A 374 5.66 -27.07 -10.10
N LYS A 375 6.30 -26.40 -11.06
CA LYS A 375 6.58 -26.93 -12.41
C LYS A 375 7.34 -28.25 -12.42
N THR A 376 8.16 -28.50 -11.39
CA THR A 376 8.90 -29.75 -11.21
C THR A 376 7.98 -30.96 -11.07
N LYS A 377 6.78 -30.76 -10.50
CA LYS A 377 5.80 -31.82 -10.27
C LYS A 377 4.68 -31.82 -11.32
N TYR A 378 4.35 -30.65 -11.86
CA TYR A 378 3.31 -30.46 -12.86
C TYR A 378 3.87 -29.71 -14.09
N PRO A 379 4.72 -30.35 -14.91
CA PRO A 379 5.32 -29.71 -16.09
C PRO A 379 4.34 -29.47 -17.24
N ALA A 380 3.27 -30.27 -17.38
CA ALA A 380 2.35 -30.19 -18.51
C ALA A 380 1.01 -29.51 -18.16
N PRO A 381 0.45 -28.65 -19.04
CA PRO A 381 -0.85 -28.01 -18.82
C PRO A 381 -1.99 -28.99 -18.50
N ALA A 382 -2.02 -30.16 -19.16
CA ALA A 382 -3.01 -31.20 -18.89
C ALA A 382 -2.96 -31.73 -17.44
N GLN A 383 -1.77 -31.83 -16.83
CA GLN A 383 -1.62 -32.28 -15.45
C GLN A 383 -2.13 -31.25 -14.44
N ILE A 384 -1.95 -29.96 -14.76
CA ILE A 384 -2.43 -28.83 -13.95
C ILE A 384 -3.94 -28.79 -13.98
N ARG A 385 -4.54 -28.89 -15.17
CA ARG A 385 -6.00 -28.94 -15.36
C ARG A 385 -6.61 -30.10 -14.58
N GLY A 386 -6.10 -31.32 -14.79
CA GLY A 386 -6.61 -32.50 -14.08
C GLY A 386 -6.40 -32.43 -12.57
N TYR A 387 -5.38 -31.71 -12.08
CA TYR A 387 -5.23 -31.44 -10.65
C TYR A 387 -6.34 -30.53 -10.13
N TYR A 388 -6.61 -29.41 -10.80
CA TYR A 388 -7.66 -28.47 -10.39
C TYR A 388 -9.06 -29.10 -10.49
N GLU A 389 -9.36 -29.85 -11.54
CA GLU A 389 -10.63 -30.60 -11.66
C GLU A 389 -10.86 -31.52 -10.47
N ARG A 390 -9.87 -32.36 -10.11
CA ARG A 390 -9.98 -33.26 -8.95
C ARG A 390 -10.06 -32.50 -7.63
N LEU A 391 -9.36 -31.37 -7.51
CA LEU A 391 -9.37 -30.54 -6.30
C LEU A 391 -10.76 -29.92 -6.10
N LEU A 392 -11.31 -29.28 -7.14
CA LEU A 392 -12.62 -28.64 -7.09
C LEU A 392 -13.72 -29.65 -6.82
N GLN A 393 -13.71 -30.81 -7.51
CA GLN A 393 -14.67 -31.90 -7.23
C GLN A 393 -14.62 -32.40 -5.78
N ARG A 394 -13.44 -32.40 -5.14
CA ARG A 394 -13.32 -32.78 -3.71
C ARG A 394 -13.85 -31.69 -2.79
N ILE A 395 -13.58 -30.43 -3.11
CA ILE A 395 -14.06 -29.28 -2.33
C ILE A 395 -15.58 -29.18 -2.39
N GLU A 396 -16.18 -29.36 -3.56
CA GLU A 396 -17.64 -29.34 -3.73
C GLU A 396 -18.38 -30.44 -2.97
N ARG A 397 -17.70 -31.56 -2.68
CA ARG A 397 -18.25 -32.66 -1.88
C ARG A 397 -18.18 -32.40 -0.38
N LEU A 398 -17.53 -31.33 0.07
CA LEU A 398 -17.47 -31.00 1.49
C LEU A 398 -18.82 -30.46 1.99
N PRO A 399 -19.29 -30.87 3.18
CA PRO A 399 -20.52 -30.34 3.76
C PRO A 399 -20.48 -28.81 3.88
N GLY A 400 -21.52 -28.13 3.41
CA GLY A 400 -21.66 -26.66 3.48
C GLY A 400 -21.07 -25.90 2.29
N VAL A 401 -20.35 -26.55 1.37
CA VAL A 401 -19.86 -25.93 0.13
C VAL A 401 -20.99 -25.91 -0.91
N ARG A 402 -21.29 -24.73 -1.46
CA ARG A 402 -22.31 -24.55 -2.52
C ARG A 402 -21.76 -24.63 -3.94
N GLY A 403 -20.46 -24.41 -4.10
CA GLY A 403 -19.75 -24.48 -5.37
C GLY A 403 -18.28 -24.15 -5.17
N ALA A 404 -17.43 -24.55 -6.12
CA ALA A 404 -16.02 -24.23 -6.11
C ALA A 404 -15.58 -23.78 -7.51
N GLY A 405 -14.58 -22.90 -7.56
CA GLY A 405 -14.01 -22.42 -8.82
C GLY A 405 -12.59 -21.95 -8.62
N ALA A 406 -11.85 -21.81 -9.71
CA ALA A 406 -10.50 -21.29 -9.72
C ALA A 406 -10.38 -20.11 -10.69
N VAL A 407 -9.49 -19.17 -10.34
CA VAL A 407 -9.15 -17.99 -11.14
C VAL A 407 -7.65 -17.73 -11.03
N SER A 408 -7.03 -17.20 -12.10
CA SER A 408 -5.62 -16.77 -12.11
C SER A 408 -5.34 -15.65 -11.10
N PHE A 409 -6.16 -14.60 -11.09
CA PHE A 409 -6.07 -13.48 -10.17
C PHE A 409 -7.45 -13.19 -9.58
N ARG A 410 -7.57 -13.34 -8.26
CA ARG A 410 -8.82 -12.96 -7.58
C ARG A 410 -9.00 -11.44 -7.61
N PRO A 411 -10.24 -10.94 -7.63
CA PRO A 411 -10.52 -9.51 -7.50
C PRO A 411 -9.79 -8.90 -6.30
N PHE A 412 -9.29 -7.67 -6.48
CA PHE A 412 -8.55 -6.90 -5.48
C PHE A 412 -7.24 -7.53 -4.97
N LEU A 413 -6.65 -8.50 -5.68
CA LEU A 413 -5.28 -8.96 -5.37
C LEU A 413 -4.20 -7.91 -5.69
N GLY A 414 -4.56 -6.82 -6.38
CA GLY A 414 -3.63 -5.75 -6.80
C GLY A 414 -2.70 -6.17 -7.93
N MET A 415 -2.97 -7.30 -8.58
CA MET A 415 -2.27 -7.78 -9.77
C MET A 415 -3.29 -7.96 -10.89
N ALA A 416 -2.94 -7.51 -12.09
CA ALA A 416 -3.72 -7.73 -13.30
C ALA A 416 -2.76 -8.15 -14.40
N MET A 417 -3.12 -9.18 -15.15
CA MET A 417 -2.44 -9.51 -16.39
C MET A 417 -3.06 -8.73 -17.51
N SER A 418 -2.23 -8.16 -18.38
CA SER A 418 -2.68 -7.55 -19.61
C SER A 418 -2.01 -8.21 -20.81
N THR A 419 -2.73 -8.25 -21.92
CA THR A 419 -2.21 -8.72 -23.20
C THR A 419 -2.65 -7.74 -24.28
N PRO A 420 -1.84 -7.47 -25.31
CA PRO A 420 -2.35 -6.82 -26.50
C PRO A 420 -3.47 -7.68 -27.10
N ILE A 421 -4.48 -7.04 -27.66
CA ILE A 421 -5.57 -7.71 -28.36
C ILE A 421 -5.75 -7.13 -29.76
N GLU A 422 -6.11 -8.01 -30.69
CA GLU A 422 -6.59 -7.65 -32.01
C GLU A 422 -8.08 -7.96 -32.11
N VAL A 423 -8.85 -7.03 -32.65
CA VAL A 423 -10.30 -7.15 -32.77
C VAL A 423 -10.66 -7.32 -34.24
N GLU A 424 -11.48 -8.33 -34.54
CA GLU A 424 -11.91 -8.62 -35.91
C GLU A 424 -12.56 -7.38 -36.56
N GLY A 425 -12.07 -7.02 -37.75
CA GLY A 425 -12.58 -5.87 -38.49
C GLY A 425 -12.05 -4.50 -38.05
N ARG A 426 -11.11 -4.42 -37.10
CA ARG A 426 -10.34 -3.20 -36.80
C ARG A 426 -8.89 -3.36 -37.25
N ALA A 427 -8.42 -2.45 -38.10
CA ALA A 427 -7.00 -2.40 -38.44
C ALA A 427 -6.19 -1.98 -37.22
N ALA A 428 -5.16 -2.76 -36.87
CA ALA A 428 -4.20 -2.39 -35.84
C ALA A 428 -3.41 -1.16 -36.32
N ARG A 429 -3.70 0.01 -35.77
CA ARG A 429 -2.81 1.17 -35.92
C ARG A 429 -1.63 0.98 -34.97
N PRO A 430 -0.38 1.32 -35.37
CA PRO A 430 0.80 1.17 -34.51
C PRO A 430 0.66 1.86 -33.15
N ASP A 431 -0.07 2.98 -33.10
CA ASP A 431 -0.35 3.74 -31.86
C ASP A 431 -1.58 3.24 -31.09
N ASP A 432 -2.36 2.30 -31.63
CA ASP A 432 -3.57 1.72 -31.03
C ASP A 432 -3.35 0.27 -30.54
N GLN A 433 -2.14 -0.11 -30.10
CA GLN A 433 -1.97 -1.39 -29.41
C GLN A 433 -2.77 -1.37 -28.10
N VAL A 434 -4.00 -1.91 -28.15
CA VAL A 434 -4.89 -1.90 -27.00
C VAL A 434 -4.65 -3.13 -26.15
N PHE A 435 -4.33 -2.88 -24.88
CA PHE A 435 -4.17 -3.91 -23.89
C PHE A 435 -5.50 -4.20 -23.21
N ALA A 436 -5.84 -5.48 -23.11
CA ALA A 436 -6.96 -5.93 -22.29
C ALA A 436 -6.44 -6.65 -21.06
N GLY A 437 -7.02 -6.32 -19.90
CA GLY A 437 -6.87 -7.14 -18.71
C GLY A 437 -7.54 -8.49 -18.94
N TYR A 438 -6.93 -9.59 -18.49
CA TYR A 438 -7.55 -10.92 -18.62
C TYR A 438 -7.34 -11.76 -17.38
N ASP A 439 -8.31 -12.65 -17.15
CA ASP A 439 -8.26 -13.71 -16.15
C ASP A 439 -8.63 -15.05 -16.79
N VAL A 440 -7.96 -16.10 -16.33
CA VAL A 440 -8.29 -17.48 -16.67
C VAL A 440 -9.13 -18.03 -15.53
N VAL A 441 -10.35 -18.44 -15.84
CA VAL A 441 -11.33 -18.93 -14.86
C VAL A 441 -11.83 -20.32 -15.24
N THR A 442 -12.24 -21.09 -14.24
CA THR A 442 -12.98 -22.34 -14.48
C THR A 442 -14.43 -22.05 -14.88
N PRO A 443 -15.08 -22.96 -15.63
CA PRO A 443 -16.52 -22.87 -15.89
C PRO A 443 -17.32 -22.65 -14.60
N GLY A 444 -18.33 -21.77 -14.67
CA GLY A 444 -19.19 -21.43 -13.52
C GLY A 444 -18.58 -20.47 -12.48
N TYR A 445 -17.33 -20.02 -12.64
CA TYR A 445 -16.70 -19.07 -11.72
C TYR A 445 -17.48 -17.75 -11.59
N LEU A 446 -17.95 -17.16 -12.70
CA LEU A 446 -18.71 -15.91 -12.68
C LEU A 446 -19.99 -16.05 -11.83
N ARG A 447 -20.68 -17.19 -11.98
CA ARG A 447 -21.86 -17.53 -11.17
C ARG A 447 -21.52 -17.72 -9.70
N LEU A 448 -20.38 -18.35 -9.39
CA LEU A 448 -19.92 -18.58 -8.02
C LEU A 448 -19.71 -17.26 -7.27
N ILE A 449 -19.07 -16.28 -7.93
CA ILE A 449 -18.86 -14.94 -7.35
C ILE A 449 -20.09 -14.04 -7.51
N GLY A 450 -21.16 -14.51 -8.16
CA GLY A 450 -22.39 -13.75 -8.36
C GLY A 450 -22.25 -12.58 -9.33
N GLN A 451 -21.28 -12.62 -10.25
CA GLN A 451 -21.15 -11.64 -11.32
C GLN A 451 -22.18 -11.96 -12.42
N PRO A 452 -23.12 -11.04 -12.70
CA PRO A 452 -24.22 -11.32 -13.63
C PRO A 452 -23.76 -11.24 -15.08
N LEU A 453 -24.31 -12.14 -15.91
CA LEU A 453 -24.20 -12.05 -17.37
C LEU A 453 -25.31 -11.15 -17.90
N VAL A 454 -24.92 -10.18 -18.71
CA VAL A 454 -25.81 -9.22 -19.38
C VAL A 454 -26.28 -9.77 -20.72
N ARG A 455 -25.41 -10.49 -21.44
CA ARG A 455 -25.72 -11.12 -22.74
C ARG A 455 -24.96 -12.43 -22.93
N GLY A 456 -25.48 -13.30 -23.80
CA GLY A 456 -24.85 -14.56 -24.18
C GLY A 456 -24.86 -15.59 -23.06
N ARG A 457 -23.79 -16.39 -22.96
CA ARG A 457 -23.63 -17.47 -22.00
C ARG A 457 -22.31 -17.39 -21.23
N ASP A 458 -22.24 -18.12 -20.12
CA ASP A 458 -21.01 -18.35 -19.37
C ASP A 458 -20.07 -19.30 -20.14
N LEU A 459 -18.82 -19.41 -19.68
CA LEU A 459 -17.90 -20.47 -20.08
C LEU A 459 -18.45 -21.83 -19.62
N ALA A 460 -18.33 -22.83 -20.50
CA ALA A 460 -18.83 -24.18 -20.29
C ALA A 460 -17.70 -25.20 -20.36
N ASP A 461 -17.90 -26.40 -19.80
CA ASP A 461 -16.92 -27.49 -19.86
C ASP A 461 -16.61 -27.94 -21.31
N SER A 462 -17.51 -27.65 -22.25
CA SER A 462 -17.32 -27.89 -23.68
C SER A 462 -16.35 -26.91 -24.36
N ASP A 463 -16.03 -25.78 -23.74
CA ASP A 463 -15.10 -24.76 -24.27
C ASP A 463 -13.64 -25.19 -24.07
N THR A 464 -13.30 -26.35 -24.63
CA THR A 464 -11.99 -26.97 -24.52
C THR A 464 -10.98 -26.35 -25.50
N GLU A 465 -9.72 -26.78 -25.43
CA GLU A 465 -8.69 -26.33 -26.38
C GLU A 465 -8.97 -26.78 -27.82
N GLU A 466 -9.68 -27.90 -27.97
CA GLU A 466 -10.10 -28.47 -29.26
C GLU A 466 -11.32 -27.75 -29.85
N ALA A 467 -12.09 -27.04 -29.02
CA ALA A 467 -13.20 -26.21 -29.46
C ALA A 467 -12.73 -24.85 -30.01
N PRO A 468 -13.56 -24.14 -30.80
CA PRO A 468 -13.32 -22.73 -31.09
C PRO A 468 -13.19 -21.97 -29.76
N GLY A 469 -12.03 -21.37 -29.50
CA GLY A 469 -11.73 -20.80 -28.18
C GLY A 469 -12.78 -19.76 -27.77
N ALA A 470 -13.22 -19.79 -26.51
CA ALA A 470 -14.28 -18.94 -26.00
C ALA A 470 -13.74 -17.88 -25.04
N VAL A 471 -14.38 -16.70 -25.03
CA VAL A 471 -14.07 -15.62 -24.08
C VAL A 471 -15.35 -14.92 -23.63
N VAL A 472 -15.39 -14.51 -22.37
CA VAL A 472 -16.40 -13.60 -21.82
C VAL A 472 -15.75 -12.24 -21.62
N ILE A 473 -16.41 -11.17 -22.08
CA ILE A 473 -15.92 -9.79 -21.95
C ILE A 473 -16.80 -9.01 -20.96
N ASN A 474 -16.32 -7.89 -20.43
CA ASN A 474 -17.16 -7.00 -19.63
C ASN A 474 -17.92 -5.99 -20.50
N GLU A 475 -18.91 -5.30 -19.91
CA GLU A 475 -19.71 -4.30 -20.61
C GLU A 475 -18.86 -3.13 -21.11
N SER A 476 -17.85 -2.72 -20.37
CA SER A 476 -16.94 -1.65 -20.80
C SER A 476 -16.20 -2.00 -22.09
N MET A 477 -15.68 -3.23 -22.19
CA MET A 477 -15.05 -3.73 -23.41
C MET A 477 -16.06 -3.82 -24.56
N ALA A 478 -17.27 -4.33 -24.31
CA ALA A 478 -18.33 -4.37 -25.32
C ALA A 478 -18.64 -2.98 -25.90
N ARG A 479 -18.81 -1.96 -25.04
CA ARG A 479 -19.06 -0.57 -25.45
C ARG A 479 -17.90 0.04 -26.23
N GLN A 480 -16.65 -0.27 -25.86
CA GLN A 480 -15.46 0.30 -26.46
C GLN A 480 -15.15 -0.27 -27.86
N TYR A 481 -15.26 -1.59 -28.03
CA TYR A 481 -14.85 -2.25 -29.27
C TYR A 481 -16.00 -2.49 -30.25
N TRP A 482 -17.23 -2.69 -29.73
CA TRP A 482 -18.42 -2.93 -30.53
C TRP A 482 -19.55 -1.95 -30.17
N PRO A 483 -19.32 -0.62 -30.26
CA PRO A 483 -20.35 0.37 -29.97
C PRO A 483 -21.56 0.15 -30.88
N ASN A 484 -22.75 0.09 -30.27
CA ASN A 484 -24.03 -0.15 -30.95
C ASN A 484 -24.12 -1.48 -31.74
N GLN A 485 -23.26 -2.45 -31.45
CA GLN A 485 -23.30 -3.79 -32.06
C GLN A 485 -23.48 -4.85 -30.98
N ASP A 486 -23.91 -6.05 -31.38
CA ASP A 486 -23.85 -7.22 -30.51
C ASP A 486 -22.44 -7.81 -30.54
N PRO A 487 -21.70 -7.80 -29.42
CA PRO A 487 -20.37 -8.40 -29.36
C PRO A 487 -20.43 -9.93 -29.36
N VAL A 488 -21.56 -10.57 -29.00
CA VAL A 488 -21.66 -12.03 -28.94
C VAL A 488 -21.50 -12.62 -30.35
N GLY A 489 -20.62 -13.62 -30.48
CA GLY A 489 -20.25 -14.24 -31.76
C GLY A 489 -19.14 -13.52 -32.52
N LYS A 490 -18.73 -12.32 -32.10
CA LYS A 490 -17.56 -11.62 -32.68
C LYS A 490 -16.26 -12.23 -32.19
N ARG A 491 -15.18 -11.98 -32.92
CA ARG A 491 -13.87 -12.57 -32.63
C ARG A 491 -12.85 -11.52 -32.17
N LEU A 492 -12.00 -11.95 -31.24
CA LEU A 492 -10.81 -11.22 -30.82
C LEU A 492 -9.63 -12.18 -30.76
N ARG A 493 -8.42 -11.70 -30.99
CA ARG A 493 -7.20 -12.46 -30.94
C ARG A 493 -6.26 -11.86 -29.90
N PRO A 494 -6.04 -12.52 -28.76
CA PRO A 494 -5.04 -12.09 -27.81
C PRO A 494 -3.64 -12.37 -28.35
N GLY A 495 -2.73 -11.41 -28.20
CA GLY A 495 -1.31 -11.55 -28.47
C GLY A 495 -0.57 -12.13 -27.27
N PHE A 496 -1.00 -13.30 -26.78
CA PHE A 496 -0.31 -13.97 -25.68
C PHE A 496 1.14 -14.25 -26.08
N SER A 497 2.10 -13.68 -25.36
CA SER A 497 3.50 -14.08 -25.49
C SER A 497 3.67 -15.50 -24.94
N PRO A 498 4.52 -16.34 -25.56
CA PRO A 498 4.92 -17.60 -24.96
C PRO A 498 5.47 -17.31 -23.57
N THR A 499 4.82 -17.83 -22.54
CA THR A 499 5.27 -17.65 -21.17
C THR A 499 5.32 -19.00 -20.50
N ASP A 500 6.39 -19.24 -19.76
CA ASP A 500 6.51 -20.51 -19.05
C ASP A 500 5.53 -20.59 -17.85
N VAL A 501 4.68 -19.59 -17.59
CA VAL A 501 3.82 -19.63 -16.39
C VAL A 501 2.73 -20.69 -16.58
N PRO A 502 2.49 -21.58 -15.59
CA PRO A 502 1.73 -22.81 -15.82
C PRO A 502 0.23 -22.62 -16.11
N TRP A 503 -0.26 -21.39 -15.92
CA TRP A 503 -1.64 -20.96 -16.11
C TRP A 503 -1.79 -20.00 -17.29
N ALA A 504 -0.69 -19.61 -17.95
CA ALA A 504 -0.80 -18.85 -19.19
C ALA A 504 -1.49 -19.70 -20.23
N VAL A 505 -2.32 -19.03 -21.02
CA VAL A 505 -2.96 -19.68 -22.15
C VAL A 505 -1.86 -19.98 -23.16
N ASP A 506 -1.49 -21.25 -23.29
CA ASP A 506 -0.55 -21.75 -24.30
C ASP A 506 -1.29 -21.85 -25.65
N ALA A 507 -1.82 -20.71 -26.09
CA ALA A 507 -2.56 -20.59 -27.33
C ALA A 507 -1.85 -19.55 -28.20
N PRO A 508 -1.07 -19.99 -29.21
CA PRO A 508 -0.49 -19.06 -30.16
C PRO A 508 -1.63 -18.32 -30.87
N ALA A 509 -1.63 -16.99 -30.78
CA ALA A 509 -2.37 -16.03 -31.60
C ALA A 509 -3.65 -16.59 -32.29
N ARG A 510 -4.55 -17.20 -31.51
CA ARG A 510 -5.79 -17.79 -32.03
C ARG A 510 -6.94 -16.84 -31.83
N TRP A 511 -7.85 -16.83 -32.80
CA TRP A 511 -9.10 -16.08 -32.67
C TRP A 511 -10.03 -16.78 -31.67
N LEU A 512 -10.36 -16.07 -30.60
CA LEU A 512 -11.38 -16.44 -29.61
C LEU A 512 -12.72 -15.80 -30.01
N ILE A 513 -13.81 -16.49 -29.71
CA ILE A 513 -15.19 -16.06 -29.94
C ILE A 513 -15.75 -15.52 -28.63
N VAL A 514 -16.33 -14.33 -28.66
CA VAL A 514 -17.06 -13.76 -27.53
C VAL A 514 -18.35 -14.56 -27.34
N VAL A 515 -18.45 -15.33 -26.25
CA VAL A 515 -19.63 -16.16 -25.95
C VAL A 515 -20.59 -15.48 -24.98
N GLY A 516 -20.14 -14.45 -24.25
CA GLY A 516 -20.95 -13.72 -23.29
C GLY A 516 -20.38 -12.35 -22.92
N VAL A 517 -21.24 -11.54 -22.31
CA VAL A 517 -20.90 -10.23 -21.73
C VAL A 517 -21.29 -10.23 -20.27
N ALA A 518 -20.32 -10.04 -19.37
CA ALA A 518 -20.53 -9.89 -17.94
C ALA A 518 -20.67 -8.41 -17.55
N ALA A 519 -21.42 -8.13 -16.48
CA ALA A 519 -21.50 -6.79 -15.91
C ALA A 519 -20.13 -6.35 -15.35
N ASP A 520 -19.88 -5.03 -15.37
CA ASP A 520 -18.65 -4.42 -14.85
C ASP A 520 -18.48 -4.56 -13.33
#